data_AF-A0A426TSR4-F1
#
_entry.id   AF-A0A426TSR4-F1
#
_cell.length_a   1.000
_cell.length_b   1.000
_cell.length_c   1.000
_cell.angle_alpha   90.00
_cell.angle_beta   90.00
_cell.angle_gamma   90.00
#
_symmetry.space_group_name_H-M   'P 1'
#
loop_
_entity.id
_entity.type
_entity.pdbx_description
1 polymer ?
#
loop_
_entity_poly.entity_id
_entity_poly.type
_entity_poly.pdbx_seq_one_letter_code
_entity_poly.pdbx_strand_id
1 'polypeptide(L)'
;MDQIVPGSIADMALQNGGQMIPPALCVMFDVSYSMQDSDGTLKDGSRTSRYAAGVEQLRDLQAEYPGQIVLIDFAQKAEVRPGGMPNEPLGLDTLLVPAMLLARELDTGLMRFVVISDGRPCDGPMALQVAQTFQGQIDTIAIGSECSEEFLRSLAQATGGCYHRDRQGTRLLGQVVRGLLAAPMTTDGAC
;
A
#
# COMPACT_ATOMS: atom_id res chain seq x y z
N MET A 1 -11.52 16.62 10.70
CA MET A 1 -12.13 15.28 10.80
C MET A 1 -11.65 14.52 9.60
N ASP A 2 -10.96 13.41 9.81
CA ASP A 2 -10.49 12.58 8.72
C ASP A 2 -11.69 12.07 7.92
N GLN A 3 -11.61 12.17 6.60
CA GLN A 3 -12.66 11.67 5.72
C GLN A 3 -12.74 10.14 5.87
N ILE A 4 -13.92 9.62 6.23
CA ILE A 4 -14.18 8.18 6.28
C ILE A 4 -14.60 7.71 4.89
N VAL A 5 -13.79 6.84 4.29
CA VAL A 5 -14.07 6.19 3.01
C VAL A 5 -15.03 5.02 3.26
N PRO A 6 -16.11 4.88 2.47
CA PRO A 6 -16.98 3.70 2.55
C PRO A 6 -16.19 2.39 2.36
N GLY A 7 -16.43 1.42 3.23
CA GLY A 7 -15.71 0.14 3.27
C GLY A 7 -14.34 0.19 3.96
N SER A 8 -13.88 1.34 4.43
CA SER A 8 -12.70 1.42 5.30
C SER A 8 -12.94 0.72 6.64
N ILE A 9 -11.86 0.46 7.40
CA ILE A 9 -11.96 -0.16 8.72
C ILE A 9 -12.82 0.67 9.68
N ALA A 10 -12.66 1.99 9.68
CA ALA A 10 -13.47 2.88 10.51
C ALA A 10 -14.95 2.85 10.11
N ASP A 11 -15.26 2.86 8.81
CA ASP A 11 -16.64 2.75 8.31
C ASP A 11 -17.29 1.43 8.77
N MET A 12 -16.59 0.31 8.56
CA MET A 12 -17.10 -1.00 8.96
C MET A 12 -17.24 -1.14 10.46
N ALA A 13 -16.32 -0.60 11.25
CA ALA A 13 -16.44 -0.58 12.70
C ALA A 13 -17.67 0.22 13.15
N LEU A 14 -17.94 1.38 12.54
CA LEU A 14 -19.13 2.18 12.85
C LEU A 14 -20.43 1.42 12.49
N GLN A 15 -20.46 0.74 11.35
CA GLN A 15 -21.64 -0.03 10.90
C GLN A 15 -21.88 -1.28 11.76
N ASN A 16 -20.82 -1.91 12.27
CA ASN A 16 -20.89 -3.15 13.06
C ASN A 16 -20.88 -2.91 14.57
N GLY A 17 -21.24 -1.71 15.05
CA GLY A 17 -21.34 -1.41 16.48
C GLY A 17 -20.00 -1.48 17.23
N GLY A 18 -18.89 -1.19 16.55
CA GLY A 18 -17.53 -1.18 17.09
C GLY A 18 -16.75 -2.49 16.91
N GLN A 19 -17.36 -3.53 16.33
CA GLN A 19 -16.66 -4.79 16.05
C GLN A 19 -15.79 -4.65 14.79
N MET A 20 -14.52 -5.04 14.90
CA MET A 20 -13.58 -5.07 13.77
C MET A 20 -13.41 -6.50 13.25
N ILE A 21 -13.43 -6.64 11.93
CA ILE A 21 -13.04 -7.88 11.24
C ILE A 21 -11.50 -7.84 11.12
N PRO A 22 -10.79 -8.95 11.39
CA PRO A 22 -9.36 -9.01 11.14
C PRO A 22 -9.05 -8.69 9.68
N PRO A 23 -8.18 -7.69 9.42
CA PRO A 23 -7.83 -7.33 8.05
C PRO A 23 -7.01 -8.44 7.38
N ALA A 24 -7.16 -8.57 6.06
CA ALA A 24 -6.41 -9.53 5.26
C ALA A 24 -5.20 -8.90 4.56
N LEU A 25 -5.24 -7.58 4.36
CA LEU A 25 -4.22 -6.82 3.63
C LEU A 25 -3.84 -5.55 4.39
N CYS A 26 -2.55 -5.27 4.45
CA CYS A 26 -2.01 -3.98 4.86
C CYS A 26 -1.36 -3.28 3.65
N VAL A 27 -1.83 -2.08 3.32
CA VAL A 27 -1.27 -1.23 2.27
C VAL A 27 -0.46 -0.11 2.92
N MET A 28 0.83 -0.07 2.61
CA MET A 28 1.72 1.03 2.91
C MET A 28 1.81 1.94 1.68
N PHE A 29 1.26 3.15 1.78
CA PHE A 29 1.12 4.09 0.67
C PHE A 29 2.02 5.31 0.84
N ASP A 30 2.90 5.52 -0.13
CA ASP A 30 3.79 6.67 -0.17
C ASP A 30 3.01 7.98 -0.37
N VAL A 31 3.25 8.96 0.49
CA VAL A 31 2.69 10.32 0.41
C VAL A 31 3.80 11.37 0.40
N SER A 32 4.98 11.02 -0.11
CA SER A 32 6.06 11.99 -0.36
C SER A 32 5.70 12.93 -1.52
N TYR A 33 6.37 14.09 -1.58
CA TYR A 33 6.07 15.15 -2.54
C TYR A 33 6.07 14.70 -4.01
N SER A 34 6.91 13.73 -4.39
CA SER A 34 6.96 13.17 -5.76
C SER A 34 5.63 12.56 -6.21
N MET A 35 4.79 12.13 -5.27
CA MET A 35 3.46 11.60 -5.56
C MET A 35 2.49 12.67 -6.12
N GLN A 36 2.86 13.96 -6.10
CA GLN A 36 2.12 15.05 -6.77
C GLN A 36 2.37 15.11 -8.28
N ASP A 37 3.39 14.40 -8.81
CA ASP A 37 3.70 14.39 -10.24
C ASP A 37 2.46 13.96 -11.06
N SER A 38 2.12 14.78 -12.06
CA SER A 38 0.90 14.64 -12.85
C SER A 38 1.03 13.64 -14.01
N ASP A 39 1.76 12.55 -13.80
CA ASP A 39 1.93 11.44 -14.74
C ASP A 39 1.11 10.20 -14.38
N GLY A 40 0.31 10.27 -13.30
CA GLY A 40 -0.78 9.34 -13.03
C GLY A 40 -1.94 9.51 -14.01
N THR A 41 -2.82 8.52 -14.06
CA THR A 41 -4.01 8.55 -14.90
C THR A 41 -5.19 7.95 -14.12
N LEU A 42 -6.39 8.50 -14.27
CA LEU A 42 -7.63 7.99 -13.66
C LEU A 42 -8.23 6.86 -14.51
N LYS A 43 -9.24 6.17 -13.98
CA LYS A 43 -9.97 5.12 -14.72
C LYS A 43 -10.52 5.56 -16.08
N ASP A 44 -10.93 6.83 -16.19
CA ASP A 44 -11.47 7.44 -17.42
C ASP A 44 -10.39 7.82 -18.45
N GLY A 45 -9.10 7.62 -18.11
CA GLY A 45 -7.97 7.94 -18.97
C GLY A 45 -7.48 9.39 -18.85
N SER A 46 -8.05 10.21 -17.97
CA SER A 46 -7.58 11.58 -17.72
C SER A 46 -6.30 11.58 -16.89
N ARG A 47 -5.37 12.49 -17.19
CA ARG A 47 -4.11 12.64 -16.43
C ARG A 47 -4.39 13.28 -15.07
N THR A 48 -3.69 12.81 -14.05
CA THR A 48 -3.79 13.31 -12.68
C THR A 48 -2.48 13.05 -11.92
N SER A 49 -2.42 13.40 -10.64
CA SER A 49 -1.27 13.04 -9.79
C SER A 49 -1.23 11.53 -9.49
N ARG A 50 -0.03 10.99 -9.27
CA ARG A 50 0.15 9.60 -8.80
C ARG A 50 -0.67 9.33 -7.53
N TYR A 51 -0.67 10.30 -6.61
CA TYR A 51 -1.49 10.29 -5.41
C TYR A 51 -2.99 10.16 -5.73
N ALA A 52 -3.54 11.04 -6.57
CA ALA A 52 -4.97 11.05 -6.87
C ALA A 52 -5.42 9.74 -7.56
N ALA A 53 -4.60 9.22 -8.47
CA ALA A 53 -4.86 7.93 -9.12
C ALA A 53 -4.81 6.75 -8.12
N GLY A 54 -3.83 6.75 -7.20
CA GLY A 54 -3.73 5.75 -6.14
C GLY A 54 -4.90 5.80 -5.15
N VAL A 55 -5.32 7.01 -4.76
CA VAL A 55 -6.49 7.23 -3.88
C VAL A 55 -7.78 6.74 -4.53
N GLU A 56 -8.00 6.99 -5.83
CA GLU A 56 -9.16 6.47 -6.54
C GLU A 56 -9.22 4.93 -6.43
N GLN A 57 -8.10 4.27 -6.76
CA GLN A 57 -8.01 2.80 -6.69
C GLN A 57 -8.18 2.26 -5.26
N LEU A 58 -7.63 2.94 -4.25
CA LEU A 58 -7.83 2.56 -2.84
C LEU A 58 -9.29 2.68 -2.41
N ARG A 59 -10.03 3.68 -2.88
CA ARG A 59 -11.47 3.82 -2.58
C ARG A 59 -12.26 2.67 -3.20
N ASP A 60 -11.96 2.32 -4.45
CA ASP A 60 -12.62 1.19 -5.10
C ASP A 60 -12.35 -0.13 -4.39
N LEU A 61 -11.10 -0.36 -4.00
CA LEU A 61 -10.69 -1.57 -3.30
C LEU A 61 -11.36 -1.70 -1.93
N GLN A 62 -11.50 -0.61 -1.19
CA GLN A 62 -12.19 -0.62 0.10
C GLN A 62 -13.70 -0.86 -0.05
N ALA A 63 -14.32 -0.32 -1.11
CA ALA A 63 -15.72 -0.62 -1.42
C ALA A 63 -15.92 -2.09 -1.83
N GLU A 64 -14.95 -2.69 -2.53
CA GLU A 64 -14.99 -4.10 -2.97
C GLU A 64 -14.67 -5.09 -1.84
N TYR A 65 -13.76 -4.73 -0.93
CA TYR A 65 -13.29 -5.55 0.20
C TYR A 65 -13.48 -4.83 1.54
N PRO A 66 -14.74 -4.58 1.95
CA PRO A 66 -15.05 -3.78 3.13
C PRO A 66 -14.41 -4.34 4.40
N GLY A 67 -13.65 -3.50 5.11
CA GLY A 67 -13.01 -3.81 6.39
C GLY A 67 -11.78 -4.71 6.31
N GLN A 68 -11.36 -5.12 5.10
CA GLN A 68 -10.23 -6.05 4.93
C GLN A 68 -8.88 -5.37 4.69
N ILE A 69 -8.88 -4.05 4.45
CA ILE A 69 -7.68 -3.29 4.08
C ILE A 69 -7.33 -2.31 5.20
N VAL A 70 -6.18 -2.52 5.82
CA VAL A 70 -5.53 -1.49 6.64
C VAL A 70 -4.71 -0.60 5.72
N LEU A 71 -4.85 0.70 5.87
CA LEU A 71 -4.02 1.68 5.20
C LEU A 71 -3.02 2.29 6.19
N ILE A 72 -1.76 2.35 5.80
CA ILE A 72 -0.71 3.11 6.45
C ILE A 72 -0.17 4.05 5.40
N ASP A 73 -0.14 5.35 5.66
CA ASP A 73 0.60 6.27 4.80
C ASP A 73 1.99 6.54 5.36
N PHE A 74 2.92 6.92 4.48
CA PHE A 74 4.27 7.25 4.90
C PHE A 74 4.93 8.30 4.01
N ALA A 75 5.67 9.21 4.66
CA ALA A 75 6.62 10.14 4.08
C ALA A 75 7.68 10.46 5.14
N GLN A 76 7.63 11.64 5.77
CA GLN A 76 8.49 12.00 6.92
C GLN A 76 8.10 11.31 8.23
N LYS A 77 6.88 10.77 8.30
CA LYS A 77 6.36 9.93 9.38
C LYS A 77 5.43 8.90 8.75
N ALA A 78 5.10 7.85 9.50
CA ALA A 78 4.10 6.88 9.11
C ALA A 78 2.91 6.90 10.09
N GLU A 79 1.70 6.80 9.57
CA GLU A 79 0.48 6.80 10.37
C GLU A 79 -0.53 5.78 9.82
N VAL A 80 -1.21 5.07 10.74
CA VAL A 80 -2.34 4.21 10.38
C VAL A 80 -3.54 5.10 10.02
N ARG A 81 -4.19 4.80 8.91
CA ARG A 81 -5.34 5.51 8.35
C ARG A 81 -6.59 4.65 8.41
N PRO A 82 -7.25 4.52 9.59
CA PRO A 82 -8.43 3.68 9.73
C PRO A 82 -9.62 4.18 8.89
N GLY A 83 -9.66 5.49 8.58
CA GLY A 83 -10.64 6.08 7.67
C GLY A 83 -10.43 5.77 6.18
N GLY A 84 -9.33 5.08 5.83
CA GLY A 84 -9.12 4.62 4.46
C GLY A 84 -8.62 5.65 3.46
N MET A 85 -8.28 6.85 3.92
CA MET A 85 -7.77 7.95 3.10
C MET A 85 -6.34 8.29 3.55
N PRO A 86 -5.34 8.24 2.64
CA PRO A 86 -4.00 8.73 2.95
C PRO A 86 -4.00 10.26 2.99
N ASN A 87 -3.10 10.84 3.79
CA ASN A 87 -2.92 12.30 3.82
C ASN A 87 -2.45 12.83 2.46
N GLU A 88 -2.68 14.12 2.23
CA GLU A 88 -2.14 14.78 1.05
C GLU A 88 -0.60 14.69 1.03
N PRO A 89 0.01 14.56 -0.16
CA PRO A 89 1.45 14.41 -0.26
C PRO A 89 2.21 15.59 0.35
N LEU A 90 3.12 15.29 1.26
CA LEU A 90 3.91 16.29 1.99
C LEU A 90 5.29 15.73 2.37
N GLY A 91 6.30 16.58 2.25
CA GLY A 91 7.66 16.27 2.68
C GLY A 91 8.50 15.68 1.54
N LEU A 92 9.82 15.88 1.66
CA LEU A 92 10.80 15.44 0.66
C LEU A 92 11.40 14.08 1.00
N ASP A 93 11.19 13.59 2.22
CA ASP A 93 11.74 12.34 2.70
C ASP A 93 10.72 11.21 2.56
N THR A 94 11.23 10.03 2.23
CA THR A 94 10.45 8.79 2.13
C THR A 94 10.99 7.82 3.17
N LEU A 95 10.46 7.88 4.41
CA LEU A 95 10.84 6.98 5.50
C LEU A 95 9.93 5.75 5.49
N LEU A 96 10.42 4.65 4.94
CA LEU A 96 9.64 3.42 4.81
C LEU A 96 9.70 2.56 6.09
N VAL A 97 10.82 2.61 6.83
CA VAL A 97 10.99 1.78 8.03
C VAL A 97 9.90 2.01 9.07
N PRO A 98 9.51 3.26 9.42
CA PRO A 98 8.41 3.48 10.36
C PRO A 98 7.09 2.83 9.92
N ALA A 99 6.78 2.87 8.62
CA ALA A 99 5.58 2.24 8.07
C ALA A 99 5.64 0.71 8.19
N MET A 100 6.80 0.13 7.86
CA MET A 100 7.03 -1.31 8.00
C MET A 100 6.96 -1.77 9.46
N LEU A 101 7.45 -0.97 10.41
CA LEU A 101 7.35 -1.32 11.83
C LEU A 101 5.90 -1.33 12.31
N LEU A 102 5.08 -0.36 11.90
CA LEU A 102 3.63 -0.36 12.15
C LEU A 102 2.93 -1.55 11.48
N ALA A 103 3.27 -1.84 10.21
CA ALA A 103 2.69 -2.97 9.49
C ALA A 103 3.05 -4.32 10.16
N ARG A 104 4.26 -4.46 10.69
CA ARG A 104 4.72 -5.67 11.38
C ARG A 104 3.92 -5.95 12.65
N GLU A 105 3.39 -4.94 13.33
CA GLU A 105 2.51 -5.14 14.49
C GLU A 105 1.21 -5.86 14.12
N LEU A 106 0.83 -5.84 12.84
CA LEU A 106 -0.35 -6.52 12.29
C LEU A 106 0.00 -7.91 11.73
N ASP A 107 1.29 -8.25 11.64
CA ASP A 107 1.74 -9.46 10.96
C ASP A 107 1.49 -10.73 11.77
N THR A 108 0.38 -11.38 11.44
CA THR A 108 -0.04 -12.67 11.99
C THR A 108 0.45 -13.86 11.16
N GLY A 109 1.22 -13.63 10.07
CA GLY A 109 1.58 -14.63 9.08
C GLY A 109 0.47 -15.03 8.12
N LEU A 110 -0.76 -14.53 8.33
CA LEU A 110 -1.92 -14.73 7.46
C LEU A 110 -2.21 -13.51 6.57
N MET A 111 -1.60 -12.37 6.88
CA MET A 111 -1.81 -11.12 6.16
C MET A 111 -0.85 -10.98 4.98
N ARG A 112 -1.34 -10.30 3.94
CA ARG A 112 -0.51 -9.79 2.84
C ARG A 112 -0.15 -8.34 3.11
N PHE A 113 1.00 -7.92 2.58
CA PHE A 113 1.48 -6.55 2.69
C PHE A 113 1.77 -6.02 1.29
N VAL A 114 1.42 -4.77 1.03
CA VAL A 114 1.74 -4.11 -0.25
C VAL A 114 2.36 -2.76 0.03
N VAL A 115 3.55 -2.52 -0.51
CA VAL A 115 4.18 -1.18 -0.54
C VAL A 115 3.90 -0.53 -1.89
N ILE A 116 3.34 0.67 -1.89
CA ILE A 116 3.12 1.48 -3.07
C ILE A 116 3.99 2.71 -2.95
N SER A 117 4.95 2.88 -3.85
CA SER A 117 5.89 4.00 -3.82
C SER A 117 6.36 4.37 -5.22
N ASP A 118 6.71 5.64 -5.40
CA ASP A 118 7.28 6.16 -6.64
C ASP A 118 8.81 6.39 -6.55
N GLY A 119 9.46 6.05 -5.43
CA GLY A 119 10.85 6.44 -5.18
C GLY A 119 11.69 5.44 -4.37
N ARG A 120 12.92 5.87 -4.05
CA ARG A 120 13.83 5.17 -3.13
C ARG A 120 13.64 5.74 -1.73
N PRO A 121 13.38 4.92 -0.71
CA PRO A 121 13.31 5.42 0.64
C PRO A 121 14.69 5.85 1.16
N CYS A 122 14.69 6.84 2.06
CA CYS A 122 15.92 7.37 2.68
C CYS A 122 16.63 6.31 3.53
N ASP A 123 15.87 5.32 4.02
CA ASP A 123 16.29 4.27 4.95
C ASP A 123 16.32 2.87 4.31
N GLY A 124 16.52 2.79 2.99
CA GLY A 124 16.46 1.54 2.21
C GLY A 124 17.20 0.31 2.78
N PRO A 125 18.50 0.41 3.17
CA PRO A 125 19.20 -0.73 3.77
C PRO A 125 18.55 -1.26 5.06
N MET A 126 18.02 -0.36 5.88
CA MET A 126 17.29 -0.71 7.10
C MET A 126 15.92 -1.30 6.78
N ALA A 127 15.23 -0.79 5.75
CA ALA A 127 13.96 -1.35 5.28
C ALA A 127 14.12 -2.82 4.86
N LEU A 128 15.20 -3.17 4.15
CA LEU A 128 15.50 -4.57 3.79
C LEU A 128 15.76 -5.46 5.02
N GLN A 129 16.41 -4.94 6.06
CA GLN A 129 16.60 -5.67 7.32
C GLN A 129 15.28 -5.91 8.04
N VAL A 130 14.40 -4.90 8.08
CA VAL A 130 13.07 -5.02 8.69
C VAL A 130 12.19 -5.99 7.90
N ALA A 131 12.28 -6.01 6.57
CA ALA A 131 11.55 -6.95 5.71
C ALA A 131 11.79 -8.40 6.10
N GLN A 132 13.03 -8.77 6.42
CA GLN A 132 13.41 -10.12 6.85
C GLN A 132 12.77 -10.56 8.17
N THR A 133 12.14 -9.63 8.92
CA THR A 133 11.44 -9.93 10.16
C THR A 133 9.94 -10.17 9.98
N PHE A 134 9.42 -10.01 8.76
CA PHE A 134 8.03 -10.33 8.44
C PHE A 134 7.84 -11.84 8.29
N GLN A 135 6.69 -12.32 8.76
CA GLN A 135 6.15 -13.64 8.49
C GLN A 135 5.36 -13.62 7.18
N GLY A 136 4.61 -12.54 6.92
CA GLY A 136 3.85 -12.35 5.68
C GLY A 136 4.71 -11.88 4.50
N GLN A 137 4.16 -12.03 3.29
CA GLN A 137 4.81 -11.57 2.06
C GLN A 137 4.51 -10.09 1.82
N ILE A 138 5.54 -9.34 1.41
CA ILE A 138 5.45 -7.94 1.01
C ILE A 138 5.55 -7.88 -0.52
N ASP A 139 4.46 -7.52 -1.16
CA ASP A 139 4.44 -7.16 -2.57
C ASP A 139 4.78 -5.67 -2.74
N THR A 140 5.37 -5.29 -3.85
CA THR A 140 5.71 -3.89 -4.13
C THR A 140 5.14 -3.42 -5.45
N ILE A 141 4.60 -2.21 -5.46
CA ILE A 141 4.05 -1.54 -6.64
C ILE A 141 4.82 -0.24 -6.85
N ALA A 142 5.67 -0.23 -7.86
CA ALA A 142 6.40 0.94 -8.33
C ALA A 142 5.50 1.82 -9.21
N ILE A 143 5.33 3.09 -8.85
CA ILE A 143 4.53 4.07 -9.61
C ILE A 143 5.45 5.12 -10.26
N GLY A 144 5.05 5.65 -11.42
CA GLY A 144 5.75 6.75 -12.10
C GLY A 144 6.89 6.27 -13.01
N SER A 145 7.60 7.19 -13.67
CA SER A 145 8.71 6.88 -14.58
C SER A 145 10.07 6.78 -13.89
N GLU A 146 10.32 7.60 -12.87
CA GLU A 146 11.62 7.73 -12.18
C GLU A 146 11.77 6.81 -10.94
N CYS A 147 11.04 5.69 -10.95
CA CYS A 147 10.92 4.81 -9.80
C CYS A 147 12.18 3.95 -9.59
N SER A 148 12.60 3.79 -8.33
CA SER A 148 13.76 2.96 -7.96
C SER A 148 13.40 1.46 -7.92
N GLU A 149 13.22 0.87 -9.11
CA GLU A 149 12.77 -0.53 -9.28
C GLU A 149 13.63 -1.54 -8.51
N GLU A 150 14.94 -1.34 -8.49
CA GLU A 150 15.88 -2.30 -7.90
C GLU A 150 15.65 -2.50 -6.40
N PHE A 151 15.40 -1.41 -5.70
CA PHE A 151 15.08 -1.43 -4.28
C PHE A 151 13.74 -2.13 -4.03
N LEU A 152 12.69 -1.74 -4.76
CA LEU A 152 11.35 -2.32 -4.58
C LEU A 152 11.31 -3.81 -4.95
N ARG A 153 12.06 -4.24 -5.97
CA ARG A 153 12.26 -5.68 -6.27
C ARG A 153 12.95 -6.40 -5.13
N SER A 154 14.04 -5.84 -4.63
CA SER A 154 14.82 -6.45 -3.54
C SER A 154 13.97 -6.56 -2.26
N LEU A 155 13.12 -5.57 -1.99
CA LEU A 155 12.19 -5.58 -0.87
C LEU A 155 11.15 -6.69 -0.99
N ALA A 156 10.53 -6.84 -2.17
CA ALA A 156 9.57 -7.92 -2.40
C ALA A 156 10.23 -9.29 -2.26
N GLN A 157 11.38 -9.48 -2.91
CA GLN A 157 12.13 -10.73 -2.89
C GLN A 157 12.59 -11.14 -1.47
N ALA A 158 12.91 -10.16 -0.60
CA ALA A 158 13.32 -10.44 0.77
C ALA A 158 12.24 -11.17 1.61
N THR A 159 10.98 -11.11 1.18
CA THR A 159 9.84 -11.76 1.85
C THR A 159 9.16 -12.83 0.99
N GLY A 160 9.66 -13.07 -0.23
CA GLY A 160 9.02 -13.96 -1.20
C GLY A 160 7.76 -13.37 -1.85
N GLY A 161 7.56 -12.05 -1.77
CA GLY A 161 6.52 -11.34 -2.50
C GLY A 161 6.90 -11.02 -3.95
N CYS A 162 6.00 -10.33 -4.64
CA CYS A 162 6.08 -10.00 -6.05
C CYS A 162 6.27 -8.50 -6.27
N TYR A 163 7.05 -8.17 -7.30
CA TYR A 163 7.26 -6.81 -7.76
C TYR A 163 6.36 -6.49 -8.96
N HIS A 164 5.77 -5.31 -8.92
CA HIS A 164 4.83 -4.82 -9.92
C HIS A 164 5.21 -3.40 -10.34
N ARG A 165 5.12 -3.07 -11.64
CA ARG A 165 5.42 -1.73 -12.17
C ARG A 165 4.18 -1.13 -12.82
N ASP A 166 3.65 -0.06 -12.23
CA ASP A 166 2.54 0.72 -12.77
C ASP A 166 3.06 2.07 -13.31
N ARG A 167 3.44 2.09 -14.59
CA ARG A 167 4.00 3.29 -15.24
C ARG A 167 2.98 4.42 -15.43
N GLN A 168 1.68 4.12 -15.38
CA GLN A 168 0.61 5.09 -15.69
C GLN A 168 -0.38 5.26 -14.53
N GLY A 169 -0.12 4.63 -13.38
CA GLY A 169 -0.92 4.74 -12.16
C GLY A 169 -2.37 4.27 -12.27
N THR A 170 -2.74 3.49 -13.29
CA THR A 170 -4.15 3.34 -13.66
C THR A 170 -4.84 2.07 -13.22
N ARG A 171 -4.15 0.95 -13.02
CA ARG A 171 -4.87 -0.35 -12.89
C ARG A 171 -4.18 -1.42 -12.06
N LEU A 172 -2.90 -1.26 -11.74
CA LEU A 172 -2.15 -2.39 -11.19
C LEU A 172 -2.47 -2.61 -9.72
N LEU A 173 -2.73 -1.54 -8.95
CA LEU A 173 -3.11 -1.68 -7.55
C LEU A 173 -4.39 -2.51 -7.40
N GLY A 174 -5.44 -2.16 -8.17
CA GLY A 174 -6.68 -2.92 -8.17
C GLY A 174 -6.52 -4.38 -8.62
N GLN A 175 -5.64 -4.67 -9.58
CA GLN A 175 -5.42 -6.04 -10.06
C GLN A 175 -4.62 -6.89 -9.08
N VAL A 176 -3.53 -6.33 -8.55
CA VAL A 176 -2.65 -6.99 -7.58
C VAL A 176 -3.43 -7.30 -6.32
N VAL A 177 -4.12 -6.32 -5.75
CA VAL A 177 -4.90 -6.51 -4.51
C VAL A 177 -6.01 -7.54 -4.69
N ARG A 178 -6.75 -7.52 -5.81
CA ARG A 178 -7.74 -8.56 -6.11
C ARG A 178 -7.12 -9.94 -6.20
N GLY A 179 -5.97 -10.07 -6.85
CA GLY A 179 -5.23 -11.34 -6.93
C GLY A 179 -4.83 -11.85 -5.54
N LEU A 180 -4.32 -10.96 -4.69
CA LEU A 180 -3.89 -11.29 -3.33
C LEU A 180 -5.05 -11.69 -2.41
N LEU A 181 -6.21 -11.06 -2.56
CA LEU A 181 -7.39 -11.35 -1.76
C LEU A 181 -8.24 -12.51 -2.33
N ALA A 182 -8.11 -12.84 -3.61
CA ALA A 182 -8.83 -13.95 -4.25
C ALA A 182 -8.07 -15.29 -4.23
N ALA A 183 -6.74 -15.28 -4.08
CA ALA A 183 -5.96 -16.50 -4.04
C ALA A 183 -6.07 -17.19 -2.65
N PRO A 184 -6.49 -18.46 -2.57
CA PRO A 184 -6.32 -19.24 -1.34
C PRO A 184 -4.83 -19.33 -1.02
N MET A 185 -4.46 -19.32 0.27
CA MET A 185 -3.07 -19.44 0.72
C MET A 185 -2.45 -20.78 0.29
N THR A 186 -1.98 -20.87 -0.95
CA THR A 186 -1.20 -22.00 -1.45
C THR A 186 0.27 -21.59 -1.42
N THR A 187 1.03 -22.31 -0.60
CA THR A 187 2.47 -22.16 -0.36
C THR A 187 3.35 -22.62 -1.52
N ASP A 188 2.91 -22.47 -2.77
CA ASP A 188 3.68 -22.92 -3.93
C ASP A 188 4.01 -21.75 -4.87
N GLY A 189 5.31 -21.46 -4.93
CA GLY A 189 5.98 -21.15 -6.20
C GLY A 189 5.97 -19.69 -6.63
N ALA A 190 7.09 -19.01 -6.32
CA ALA A 190 7.82 -18.08 -7.17
C ALA A 190 7.01 -17.25 -8.20
N CYS A 191 6.89 -15.96 -7.91
CA CYS A 191 7.29 -14.95 -8.90
C CYS A 191 8.81 -15.11 -9.18
#